data_AF-A0A962Q7L1-F1
#
_entry.id   AF-A0A962Q7L1-F1
#
_cell.length_a   1.000
_cell.length_b   1.000
_cell.length_c   1.000
_cell.angle_alpha   90.00
_cell.angle_beta   90.00
_cell.angle_gamma   90.00
#
_symmetry.space_group_name_H-M   'P 1'
#
loop_
_entity.id
_entity.type
_entity.pdbx_description
1 polymer ?
#
loop_
_entity_poly.entity_id
_entity_poly.type
_entity_poly.pdbx_seq_one_letter_code
_entity_poly.pdbx_strand_id
1 'polypeptide(L)' 'AHERVPAAMAVGRIAAETAVPYPPGIPALAPGERIQAEVLKALQAEVATGTRIAYCGDPSLATVLVVRE' A
#
# COMPACT_ATOMS: atom_id res chain seq x y z
N ALA A 1 -8.40 -12.54 -9.78
CA ALA A 1 -7.21 -12.04 -10.54
C ALA A 1 -6.76 -10.72 -9.91
N HIS A 2 -5.51 -10.29 -10.10
CA HIS A 2 -4.98 -9.04 -9.52
C HIS A 2 -4.52 -8.06 -10.60
N GLU A 3 -4.50 -6.78 -10.28
CA GLU A 3 -3.94 -5.73 -11.14
C GLU A 3 -3.21 -4.67 -10.32
N ARG A 4 -2.26 -3.99 -10.95
CA ARG A 4 -1.48 -2.93 -10.33
C ARG A 4 -2.00 -1.59 -10.85
N VAL A 5 -2.39 -0.71 -9.94
CA VAL A 5 -2.99 0.58 -10.28
C VAL A 5 -2.24 1.72 -9.60
N PRO A 6 -2.32 2.96 -10.12
CA PRO A 6 -1.84 4.13 -9.41
C PRO A 6 -2.48 4.22 -8.01
N ALA A 7 -1.72 4.67 -7.03
CA ALA A 7 -2.16 4.74 -5.63
C ALA A 7 -3.49 5.50 -5.47
N ALA A 8 -3.68 6.58 -6.22
CA ALA A 8 -4.92 7.36 -6.24
C ALA A 8 -6.16 6.55 -6.68
N MET A 9 -5.97 5.52 -7.51
CA MET A 9 -7.04 4.61 -7.97
C MET A 9 -7.21 3.38 -7.07
N ALA A 10 -6.31 3.18 -6.09
CA ALA A 10 -6.35 2.02 -5.20
C ALA A 10 -7.32 2.24 -4.02
N VAL A 11 -7.59 3.48 -3.66
CA VAL A 11 -8.51 3.83 -2.56
C VAL A 11 -9.90 3.22 -2.79
N GLY A 12 -10.42 2.56 -1.77
CA GLY A 12 -11.70 1.86 -1.82
C GLY A 12 -11.65 0.47 -2.46
N ARG A 13 -10.53 0.04 -3.06
CA ARG A 13 -10.36 -1.31 -3.61
C ARG A 13 -9.83 -2.28 -2.56
N ILE A 14 -9.87 -3.58 -2.87
CA ILE A 14 -9.29 -4.62 -2.01
C ILE A 14 -7.81 -4.78 -2.31
N ALA A 15 -6.96 -4.64 -1.30
CA ALA A 15 -5.53 -4.84 -1.41
C ALA A 15 -5.21 -6.30 -1.76
N ALA A 16 -4.21 -6.49 -2.61
CA ALA A 16 -3.68 -7.80 -2.98
C ALA A 16 -2.17 -7.94 -2.66
N GLU A 17 -1.60 -6.98 -1.93
CA GLU A 17 -0.22 -7.03 -1.41
C GLU A 17 -0.16 -6.45 0.01
N THR A 18 0.96 -6.71 0.69
CA THR A 18 1.21 -6.20 2.04
C THR A 18 2.12 -4.98 1.97
N ALA A 19 1.82 -3.90 2.70
CA ALA A 19 2.73 -2.78 2.88
C ALA A 19 3.12 -2.66 4.36
N VAL A 20 4.41 -2.77 4.64
CA VAL A 20 4.95 -2.76 6.00
C VAL A 20 6.01 -1.68 6.13
N PRO A 21 5.75 -0.56 6.81
CA PRO A 21 6.78 0.42 7.12
C PRO A 21 7.79 -0.14 8.13
N TYR A 22 9.06 0.20 7.94
CA TYR A 22 10.14 -0.24 8.82
C TYR A 22 11.09 0.91 9.19
N PRO A 23 11.41 1.07 10.50
CA PRO A 23 10.83 0.40 11.68
C PRO A 23 9.41 0.94 12.02
N PRO A 24 8.53 0.20 12.75
CA PRO A 24 8.79 -1.02 13.55
C PRO A 24 8.58 -2.36 12.81
N GLY A 25 8.09 -2.37 11.57
CA GLY A 25 7.84 -3.62 10.84
C GLY A 25 6.46 -4.25 11.09
N ILE A 26 5.46 -3.43 11.41
CA ILE A 26 4.06 -3.86 11.60
C ILE A 26 3.29 -3.58 10.30
N PRO A 27 2.48 -4.52 9.77
CA PRO A 27 1.69 -4.28 8.57
C PRO A 27 0.74 -3.09 8.74
N ALA A 28 0.81 -2.14 7.81
CA ALA A 28 -0.12 -1.02 7.71
C ALA A 28 -1.21 -1.28 6.67
N LEU A 29 -0.93 -2.18 5.72
CA LEU A 29 -1.90 -2.69 4.76
C LEU A 29 -1.64 -4.18 4.54
N ALA A 30 -2.70 -4.99 4.57
CA ALA A 30 -2.65 -6.42 4.30
C ALA A 30 -3.59 -6.83 3.14
N PRO A 31 -3.28 -7.93 2.43
CA PRO A 31 -4.16 -8.49 1.42
C PRO A 31 -5.55 -8.82 1.99
N GLY A 32 -6.59 -8.50 1.23
CA GLY A 32 -7.99 -8.69 1.64
C GLY A 32 -8.60 -7.49 2.36
N GLU A 33 -7.80 -6.51 2.78
CA GLU A 33 -8.30 -5.27 3.38
C GLU A 33 -8.76 -4.29 2.32
N ARG A 34 -9.78 -3.49 2.65
CA ARG A 34 -10.17 -2.34 1.82
C ARG A 34 -9.18 -1.20 2.07
N ILE A 35 -8.57 -0.71 1.00
CA ILE A 35 -7.58 0.37 1.07
C ILE A 35 -8.29 1.67 1.46
N GLN A 36 -7.94 2.21 2.62
CA GLN A 36 -8.42 3.51 3.09
C GLN A 36 -7.50 4.63 2.62
N ALA A 37 -8.05 5.81 2.35
CA ALA A 37 -7.28 6.96 1.87
C ALA A 37 -6.24 7.41 2.91
N GLU A 38 -6.62 7.35 4.19
CA GLU A 38 -5.82 7.75 5.34
C GLU A 38 -4.59 6.85 5.51
N VAL A 39 -4.77 5.53 5.37
CA VAL A 39 -3.68 4.55 5.44
C VAL A 39 -2.67 4.78 4.32
N LEU A 40 -3.16 4.94 3.10
CA LEU A 40 -2.29 5.16 1.94
C LEU A 40 -1.53 6.50 2.05
N LYS A 41 -2.21 7.56 2.50
CA LYS A 41 -1.61 8.88 2.73
C LYS A 41 -0.56 8.82 3.85
N ALA A 42 -0.82 8.11 4.94
CA ALA A 42 0.13 7.95 6.03
C ALA A 42 1.40 7.23 5.55
N LEU A 43 1.24 6.14 4.81
CA LEU A 43 2.38 5.39 4.26
C LEU A 43 3.20 6.21 3.26
N GLN A 44 2.54 6.98 2.38
CA GLN A 44 3.24 7.87 1.45
C GLN A 44 4.00 9.00 2.18
N ALA A 45 3.46 9.50 3.30
CA ALA A 45 4.16 10.47 4.12
C ALA A 45 5.42 9.85 4.76
N GLU A 46 5.35 8.60 5.21
CA GLU A 46 6.52 7.87 5.72
C GLU A 46 7.57 7.62 4.63
N VAL A 47 7.15 7.24 3.42
CA VAL A 47 8.05 7.13 2.26
C VAL A 47 8.79 8.46 2.01
N ALA A 48 8.08 9.59 2.10
CA ALA A 48 8.66 10.91 1.91
C ALA A 48 9.71 11.28 2.98
N THR A 49 9.66 10.67 4.17
CA THR A 49 10.68 10.81 5.22
C THR A 49 11.85 9.83 5.07
N GLY A 50 11.85 9.00 4.03
CA GLY A 50 12.86 7.96 3.79
C GLY A 50 12.58 6.65 4.52
N THR A 51 11.38 6.47 5.08
CA THR A 51 10.98 5.20 5.68
C THR A 51 10.89 4.13 4.61
N ARG A 52 11.47 2.96 4.88
CA ARG A 52 11.41 1.83 3.97
C ARG A 52 10.05 1.15 4.08
N ILE A 53 9.38 0.93 2.95
CA ILE A 53 8.22 0.05 2.86
C ILE A 53 8.66 -1.32 2.34
N ALA A 54 8.29 -2.38 3.06
CA ALA A 54 8.61 -3.76 2.74
C ALA A 54 7.36 -4.54 2.31
N TYR A 55 7.59 -5.67 1.62
CA TYR A 55 6.61 -6.68 1.19
C TYR A 55 5.58 -6.23 0.15
N CYS A 56 5.69 -5.01 -0.37
CA CYS A 56 4.90 -4.52 -1.50
C CYS A 56 5.73 -4.53 -2.79
N GLY A 57 5.06 -4.61 -3.95
CA GLY A 57 5.72 -4.60 -5.25
C GLY A 57 6.36 -3.24 -5.61
N ASP A 58 5.86 -2.15 -5.04
CA ASP A 58 6.35 -0.79 -5.26
C ASP A 58 6.60 -0.08 -3.91
N PRO A 59 7.84 -0.06 -3.41
CA PRO A 59 8.18 0.59 -2.15
C PRO A 59 7.98 2.11 -2.13
N SER A 60 7.85 2.76 -3.30
CA SER A 60 7.55 4.19 -3.38
C SER A 60 6.06 4.49 -3.13
N LEU A 61 5.22 3.46 -3.17
CA LEU A 61 3.76 3.55 -3.09
C LEU A 61 3.17 4.50 -4.15
N ALA A 62 3.80 4.60 -5.31
CA ALA A 62 3.21 5.23 -6.49
C ALA A 62 2.12 4.33 -7.11
N THR A 63 2.28 3.02 -6.98
CA THR A 63 1.32 2.01 -7.41
C THR A 63 1.04 0.99 -6.32
N VAL A 64 -0.14 0.36 -6.38
CA VAL A 64 -0.57 -0.67 -5.42
C VAL A 64 -1.20 -1.85 -6.18
N LEU A 65 -0.92 -3.07 -5.73
CA LEU A 65 -1.60 -4.28 -6.20
C LEU A 65 -2.96 -4.43 -5.54
N VAL A 66 -4.00 -4.57 -6.35
CA VAL A 66 -5.39 -4.72 -5.92
C VAL A 66 -6.05 -5.94 -6.57
N VAL A 67 -7.11 -6.43 -5.96
CA VAL A 67 -7.97 -7.45 -6.55
C VAL A 67 -8.74 -6.83 -7.73
N ARG A 68 -8.69 -7.48 -8.90
CA ARG A 68 -9.55 -7.10 -10.05
C ARG A 68 -11.00 -7.30 -9.68
N GLU A 69 -11.84 -6.37 -10.12
CA GLU A 69 -13.30 -6.56 -10.11
C GLU A 69 -13.72 -7.74 -10.98
#